data_AF-A0A363U0F2-F1
#
_entry.id   AF-A0A363U0F2-F1
#
_cell.length_a   1.000
_cell.length_b   1.000
_cell.length_c   1.000
_cell.angle_alpha   90.00
_cell.angle_beta   90.00
_cell.angle_gamma   90.00
#
_symmetry.space_group_name_H-M   'P 1'
#
loop_
_entity.id
_entity.type
_entity.pdbx_description
1 polymer ?
#
loop_
_entity_poly.entity_id
_entity_poly.type
_entity_poly.pdbx_seq_one_letter_code
_entity_poly.pdbx_strand_id
1 'polypeptide(L)'
;MEVREGRVGSLSTTAGAPLEEVLLEPEEVGRILGPGRESRRMAPLSSIPKRLQDAVLAAEDARFYSHIGIDFPGVVRAAVANVRRLRFAQGGSTITQQVAKNFFLTPEKSLWRKLREAELALVLEIRFSKKQILEAYLNKIYFGQEGTRGIYGVEEAARAYFSKTVGELSLEEAALLAAIIRSPNRYSPLRQPLASRERRNWVLSRMAQLGMIDPREAERAVRSPVRTNPRSLPARGGEYFADYVQRVAEDGIGEEKPYLYRAGYRIYTSLDPFHQAAAEAAVAQGLAEIERSGRNAP
;
A
#
# COMPACT_ATOMS: atom_id res chain seq x y z
N MET A 1 18.79 -24.01 10.94
CA MET A 1 18.52 -24.19 12.39
C MET A 1 18.20 -25.65 12.62
N GLU A 2 18.92 -26.29 13.54
CA GLU A 2 18.62 -27.64 13.99
C GLU A 2 18.03 -27.58 15.39
N VAL A 3 16.86 -28.22 15.59
CA VAL A 3 16.17 -28.27 16.88
C VAL A 3 16.21 -29.70 17.40
N ARG A 4 16.68 -29.89 18.62
CA ARG A 4 16.71 -31.19 19.31
C ARG A 4 16.06 -31.02 20.69
N GLU A 5 15.07 -31.86 20.99
CA GLU A 5 14.35 -31.85 22.29
C GLU A 5 13.81 -30.47 22.69
N GLY A 6 13.30 -29.71 21.71
CA GLY A 6 12.75 -28.36 21.95
C GLY A 6 13.80 -27.28 22.20
N ARG A 7 15.10 -27.59 22.07
CA ARG A 7 16.21 -26.62 22.14
C ARG A 7 16.84 -26.43 20.77
N VAL A 8 17.26 -25.20 20.48
CA VAL A 8 18.07 -24.90 19.30
C VAL A 8 19.47 -25.48 19.55
N GLY A 9 19.85 -26.49 18.77
CA GLY A 9 21.14 -27.16 18.90
C GLY A 9 22.23 -26.55 18.02
N SER A 10 21.86 -25.99 16.85
CA SER A 10 22.79 -25.26 15.98
C SER A 10 22.06 -24.26 15.09
N LEU A 11 22.75 -23.16 14.81
CA LEU A 11 22.35 -22.15 13.83
C LEU A 11 23.40 -22.11 12.72
N SER A 12 22.95 -22.01 11.48
CA SER A 12 23.83 -21.93 10.32
C SER A 12 23.20 -21.11 9.21
N THR A 13 24.04 -20.47 8.41
CA THR A 13 23.62 -19.78 7.19
C THR A 13 23.17 -20.77 6.13
N THR A 14 22.50 -20.29 5.09
CA THR A 14 22.13 -21.12 3.91
C THR A 14 23.36 -21.72 3.22
N ALA A 15 24.55 -21.11 3.40
CA ALA A 15 25.84 -21.62 2.90
C ALA A 15 26.53 -22.60 3.87
N GLY A 16 25.91 -22.94 5.00
CA GLY A 16 26.41 -23.90 5.98
C GLY A 16 27.39 -23.34 7.02
N ALA A 17 27.69 -22.04 6.99
CA ALA A 17 28.55 -21.42 8.01
C ALA A 17 27.81 -21.36 9.37
N PRO A 18 28.44 -21.72 10.49
CA PRO A 18 27.82 -21.67 11.81
C PRO A 18 27.54 -20.22 12.24
N LEU A 19 26.46 -20.04 13.00
CA LEU A 19 26.05 -18.76 13.58
C LEU A 19 25.95 -18.92 15.11
N GLU A 20 26.46 -17.95 15.86
CA GLU A 20 26.33 -17.91 17.32
C GLU A 20 24.98 -17.34 17.75
N GLU A 21 24.45 -16.38 16.99
CA GLU A 21 23.17 -15.73 17.24
C GLU A 21 22.42 -15.44 15.94
N VAL A 22 21.09 -15.31 16.03
CA VAL A 22 20.21 -14.84 14.96
C VAL A 22 19.29 -13.78 15.54
N LEU A 23 19.38 -12.57 15.01
CA LEU A 23 18.43 -11.51 15.32
C LEU A 23 17.19 -11.69 14.44
N LEU A 24 16.04 -11.89 15.08
CA LEU A 24 14.77 -11.90 14.38
C LEU A 24 14.31 -10.46 14.14
N GLU A 25 13.82 -10.18 12.93
CA GLU A 25 13.17 -8.89 12.69
C GLU A 25 11.91 -8.79 13.58
N PRO A 26 11.72 -7.68 14.31
CA PRO A 26 10.58 -7.53 15.19
C PRO A 26 9.28 -7.48 14.38
N GLU A 27 8.27 -8.20 14.86
CA GLU A 27 6.96 -8.17 14.24
C GLU A 27 6.27 -6.82 14.51
N GLU A 28 5.69 -6.21 13.48
CA GLU A 28 4.91 -4.99 13.65
C GLU A 28 3.57 -5.31 14.32
N VAL A 29 3.45 -5.03 15.61
CA VAL A 29 2.23 -5.37 16.37
C VAL A 29 1.07 -4.39 16.15
N GLY A 30 1.38 -3.16 15.73
CA GLY A 30 0.38 -2.14 15.46
C GLY A 30 1.00 -0.88 14.89
N ARG A 31 0.13 0.07 14.52
CA ARG A 31 0.55 1.42 14.13
C ARG A 31 -0.31 2.45 14.82
N ILE A 32 0.37 3.44 15.36
CA ILE A 32 -0.25 4.68 15.79
C ILE A 32 -0.60 5.46 14.52
N LEU A 33 -1.89 5.62 14.28
CA LEU A 33 -2.37 6.35 13.13
C LEU A 33 -2.65 7.79 13.51
N GLY A 34 -2.22 8.74 12.68
CA GLY A 34 -2.59 10.15 12.86
C GLY A 34 -4.09 10.39 12.64
N PRO A 35 -4.57 11.63 12.85
CA PRO A 35 -5.99 11.99 12.72
C PRO A 35 -6.64 11.56 11.39
N GLY A 36 -5.85 11.44 10.31
CA GLY A 36 -6.30 10.96 8.99
C GLY A 36 -6.36 9.44 8.83
N ARG A 37 -6.00 8.64 9.84
CA ARG A 37 -5.94 7.17 9.82
C ARG A 37 -5.13 6.57 8.66
N GLU A 38 -4.08 7.26 8.24
CA GLU A 38 -3.22 6.86 7.12
C GLU A 38 -2.01 6.06 7.62
N SER A 39 -1.81 4.83 7.11
CA SER A 39 -0.55 4.10 7.28
C SER A 39 0.36 4.38 6.08
N ARG A 40 1.60 4.83 6.32
CA ARG A 40 2.58 5.10 5.27
C ARG A 40 3.98 4.64 5.68
N ARG A 41 4.60 3.78 4.87
CA ARG A 41 6.05 3.56 4.84
C ARG A 41 6.57 4.14 3.54
N MET A 42 7.55 5.04 3.66
CA MET A 42 8.19 5.62 2.48
C MET A 42 9.19 4.62 1.91
N ALA A 43 9.12 4.39 0.61
CA ALA A 43 10.10 3.65 -0.17
C ALA A 43 10.76 4.60 -1.17
N PRO A 44 12.11 4.73 -1.19
CA PRO A 44 12.77 5.49 -2.23
C PRO A 44 12.49 4.87 -3.60
N LEU A 45 12.47 5.67 -4.66
CA LEU A 45 12.15 5.20 -6.00
C LEU A 45 13.12 4.10 -6.47
N SER A 46 14.36 4.13 -5.98
CA SER A 46 15.38 3.12 -6.25
C SER A 46 15.05 1.73 -5.68
N SER A 47 14.28 1.64 -4.58
CA SER A 47 13.84 0.36 -4.03
C SER A 47 12.54 -0.14 -4.65
N ILE A 48 11.85 0.69 -5.43
CA ILE A 48 10.62 0.31 -6.12
C ILE A 48 10.99 -0.35 -7.46
N PRO A 49 10.60 -1.63 -7.70
CA PRO A 49 10.97 -2.33 -8.92
C PRO A 49 10.50 -1.61 -10.19
N LYS A 50 11.34 -1.61 -11.24
CA LYS A 50 11.00 -0.99 -12.52
C LYS A 50 9.66 -1.50 -13.08
N ARG A 51 9.37 -2.78 -12.94
CA ARG A 51 8.07 -3.38 -13.33
C ARG A 51 6.86 -2.71 -12.68
N LEU A 52 6.96 -2.27 -11.42
CA LEU A 52 5.89 -1.54 -10.76
C LEU A 52 5.80 -0.10 -11.25
N GLN A 53 6.95 0.57 -11.41
CA GLN A 53 6.99 1.91 -11.99
C GLN A 53 6.34 1.89 -13.39
N ASP A 54 6.77 0.98 -14.26
CA ASP A 54 6.24 0.81 -15.61
C ASP A 54 4.75 0.45 -15.61
N ALA A 55 4.29 -0.42 -14.71
CA ALA A 55 2.88 -0.78 -14.62
C ALA A 55 2.00 0.44 -14.27
N VAL A 56 2.45 1.25 -13.31
CA VAL A 56 1.75 2.48 -12.92
C VAL A 56 1.76 3.49 -14.05
N LEU A 57 2.90 3.71 -14.70
CA LEU A 57 3.01 4.60 -15.86
C LEU A 57 2.10 4.13 -17.01
N ALA A 58 2.13 2.84 -17.36
CA ALA A 58 1.27 2.27 -18.41
C ALA A 58 -0.22 2.47 -18.12
N ALA A 59 -0.61 2.36 -16.86
CA ALA A 59 -2.01 2.45 -16.42
C ALA A 59 -2.54 3.88 -16.29
N GLU A 60 -1.72 4.80 -15.77
CA GLU A 60 -2.14 6.15 -15.36
C GLU A 60 -1.60 7.23 -16.30
N ASP A 61 -0.34 7.15 -16.74
CA ASP A 61 0.32 8.22 -17.50
C ASP A 61 1.51 7.70 -18.33
N ALA A 62 1.20 7.06 -19.46
CA ALA A 62 2.20 6.37 -20.29
C ALA A 62 3.27 7.31 -20.89
N ARG A 63 3.01 8.62 -20.88
CA ARG A 63 3.88 9.66 -21.43
C ARG A 63 4.48 10.55 -20.36
N PHE A 64 4.43 10.12 -19.11
CA PHE A 64 4.90 10.87 -17.95
C PHE A 64 6.25 11.56 -18.14
N TYR A 65 7.24 10.87 -18.70
CA TYR A 65 8.58 11.44 -18.92
C TYR A 65 8.70 12.40 -20.11
N SER A 66 7.67 12.52 -20.95
CA SER A 66 7.71 13.30 -22.20
C SER A 66 6.89 14.59 -22.16
N HIS A 67 5.99 14.75 -21.20
CA HIS A 67 5.19 15.98 -21.03
C HIS A 67 5.63 16.77 -19.81
N ILE A 68 5.14 18.00 -19.65
CA ILE A 68 5.42 18.87 -18.51
C ILE A 68 4.09 19.20 -17.83
N GLY A 69 3.78 18.52 -16.73
CA GLY A 69 2.60 18.74 -15.89
C GLY A 69 1.27 18.29 -16.51
N ILE A 70 1.03 18.59 -17.78
CA ILE A 70 -0.20 18.31 -18.51
C ILE A 70 0.14 17.56 -19.80
N ASP A 71 -0.55 16.44 -20.03
CA ASP A 71 -0.41 15.70 -21.28
C ASP A 71 -1.40 16.20 -22.33
N PHE A 72 -1.11 17.32 -23.01
CA PHE A 72 -2.03 17.92 -23.99
C PHE A 72 -2.50 16.95 -25.08
N PRO A 73 -1.62 16.20 -25.79
CA PRO A 73 -2.11 15.25 -26.79
C PRO A 73 -2.85 14.05 -26.15
N GLY A 74 -2.71 13.83 -24.84
CA GLY A 74 -3.33 12.74 -24.10
C GLY A 74 -4.75 13.13 -23.72
N VAL A 75 -4.93 14.37 -23.27
CA VAL A 75 -6.22 15.01 -23.04
C VAL A 75 -7.05 15.00 -24.33
N VAL A 76 -6.48 15.45 -25.46
CA VAL A 76 -7.19 15.45 -26.75
C VAL A 76 -7.59 14.03 -27.17
N ARG A 77 -6.65 13.07 -27.07
CA ARG A 77 -6.92 11.66 -27.41
C ARG A 77 -8.01 11.05 -26.53
N ALA A 78 -7.98 11.32 -25.23
CA ALA A 78 -8.99 10.88 -24.28
C ALA A 78 -10.36 11.51 -24.57
N ALA A 79 -10.41 12.80 -24.92
CA ALA A 79 -11.64 13.49 -25.30
C ALA A 79 -12.27 12.85 -26.54
N VAL A 80 -11.50 12.64 -27.62
CA VAL A 80 -11.97 11.98 -28.84
C VAL A 80 -12.45 10.55 -28.56
N ALA A 81 -11.72 9.78 -27.75
CA ALA A 81 -12.10 8.42 -27.39
C ALA A 81 -13.39 8.36 -26.55
N ASN A 82 -13.58 9.30 -25.63
CA ASN A 82 -14.77 9.38 -24.78
C ASN A 82 -16.01 9.78 -25.60
N VAL A 83 -15.88 10.72 -26.54
CA VAL A 83 -16.96 11.11 -27.47
C VAL A 83 -17.37 9.92 -28.34
N ARG A 84 -16.40 9.21 -28.95
CA ARG A 84 -16.67 8.03 -29.79
C ARG A 84 -17.34 6.88 -29.04
N ARG A 85 -17.10 6.74 -27.73
CA ARG A 85 -17.63 5.65 -26.90
C ARG A 85 -18.86 6.04 -26.08
N LEU A 86 -19.34 7.28 -26.21
CA LEU A 86 -20.44 7.86 -25.40
C LEU A 86 -20.29 7.60 -23.89
N ARG A 87 -19.04 7.45 -23.42
CA ARG A 87 -18.74 7.08 -22.03
C ARG A 87 -17.43 7.72 -21.59
N PHE A 88 -17.43 8.31 -20.41
CA PHE A 88 -16.23 8.85 -19.75
C PHE A 88 -15.35 7.69 -19.23
N ALA A 89 -14.66 7.01 -20.15
CA ALA A 89 -13.93 5.77 -19.87
C ALA A 89 -12.42 6.00 -19.66
N GLN A 90 -11.84 7.11 -20.11
CA GLN A 90 -10.44 7.48 -19.87
C GLN A 90 -10.34 8.74 -19.00
N GLY A 91 -9.60 8.66 -17.90
CA GLY A 91 -9.22 9.81 -17.09
C GLY A 91 -8.03 10.52 -17.75
N GLY A 92 -8.16 11.81 -18.03
CA GLY A 92 -7.11 12.61 -18.68
C GLY A 92 -6.15 13.29 -17.71
N SER A 93 -6.06 12.84 -16.45
CA SER A 93 -5.20 13.49 -15.46
C SER A 93 -3.82 12.85 -15.43
N THR A 94 -2.77 13.67 -15.48
CA THR A 94 -1.38 13.21 -15.37
C THR A 94 -1.04 12.80 -13.94
N ILE A 95 0.05 12.04 -13.75
CA ILE A 95 0.55 11.72 -12.42
C ILE A 95 0.86 12.99 -11.62
N THR A 96 1.47 13.99 -12.25
CA THR A 96 1.79 15.27 -11.61
C THR A 96 0.53 16.01 -11.13
N GLN A 97 -0.54 16.03 -11.93
CA GLN A 97 -1.83 16.58 -11.50
C GLN A 97 -2.41 15.81 -10.31
N GLN A 98 -2.25 14.49 -10.30
CA GLN A 98 -2.69 13.68 -9.16
C GLN A 98 -1.86 13.97 -7.90
N VAL A 99 -0.55 14.20 -8.03
CA VAL A 99 0.30 14.66 -6.91
C VAL A 99 -0.19 16.00 -6.39
N ALA A 100 -0.39 16.99 -7.28
CA ALA A 100 -0.91 18.30 -6.88
C ALA A 100 -2.24 18.20 -6.11
N LYS A 101 -3.17 17.40 -6.65
CA LYS A 101 -4.47 17.13 -6.03
C LYS A 101 -4.33 16.50 -4.63
N ASN A 102 -3.49 15.48 -4.49
CA ASN A 102 -3.41 14.67 -3.26
C ASN A 102 -2.63 15.36 -2.13
N PHE A 103 -1.76 16.34 -2.44
CA PHE A 103 -0.96 17.05 -1.45
C PHE A 103 -1.49 18.42 -1.07
N PHE A 104 -2.11 19.16 -2.00
CA PHE A 104 -2.37 20.60 -1.81
C PHE A 104 -3.84 21.00 -1.92
N LEU A 105 -4.72 20.14 -2.42
CA LEU A 105 -6.09 20.52 -2.73
C LEU A 105 -7.11 19.72 -1.93
N THR A 106 -8.27 20.33 -1.72
CA THR A 106 -9.41 19.68 -1.08
C THR A 106 -10.10 18.70 -2.02
N PRO A 107 -10.89 17.74 -1.50
CA PRO A 107 -11.59 16.73 -2.33
C PRO A 107 -12.73 17.27 -3.21
N GLU A 108 -13.08 18.56 -3.11
CA GLU A 108 -14.29 19.15 -3.69
C GLU A 108 -14.29 19.12 -5.23
N LYS A 109 -15.22 18.43 -5.88
CA LYS A 109 -15.23 18.29 -7.34
C LYS A 109 -15.73 19.57 -8.06
N SER A 110 -14.81 20.48 -8.39
CA SER A 110 -15.10 21.66 -9.22
C SER A 110 -14.13 21.82 -10.40
N LEU A 111 -14.58 22.49 -11.47
CA LEU A 111 -13.71 22.89 -12.60
C LEU A 111 -12.59 23.82 -12.14
N TRP A 112 -12.90 24.71 -11.18
CA TRP A 112 -11.92 25.61 -10.58
C TRP A 112 -10.79 24.86 -9.88
N ARG A 113 -11.12 23.81 -9.11
CA ARG A 113 -10.09 22.92 -8.53
C ARG A 113 -9.26 22.25 -9.63
N LYS A 114 -9.86 21.85 -10.75
CA LYS A 114 -9.13 21.21 -11.85
C LYS A 114 -8.14 22.15 -12.54
N LEU A 115 -8.46 23.44 -12.65
CA LEU A 115 -7.51 24.45 -13.12
C LEU A 115 -6.36 24.63 -12.13
N ARG A 116 -6.64 24.69 -10.82
CA ARG A 116 -5.60 24.73 -9.79
C ARG A 116 -4.69 23.50 -9.79
N GLU A 117 -5.24 22.30 -10.06
CA GLU A 117 -4.42 21.09 -10.24
C GLU A 117 -3.41 21.25 -11.40
N ALA A 118 -3.84 21.85 -12.50
CA ALA A 118 -3.01 22.05 -13.68
C ALA A 118 -1.91 23.10 -13.42
N GLU A 119 -2.25 24.21 -12.78
CA GLU A 119 -1.30 25.24 -12.36
C GLU A 119 -0.23 24.68 -11.40
N LEU A 120 -0.67 24.02 -10.32
CA LEU A 120 0.25 23.40 -9.36
C LEU A 120 1.10 22.29 -9.99
N ALA A 121 0.55 21.51 -10.93
CA ALA A 121 1.33 20.52 -11.65
C ALA A 121 2.48 21.14 -12.44
N LEU A 122 2.27 22.28 -13.10
CA LEU A 122 3.34 23.00 -13.80
C LEU A 122 4.40 23.51 -12.82
N VAL A 123 3.99 24.08 -11.69
CA VAL A 123 4.92 24.53 -10.64
C VAL A 123 5.76 23.37 -10.10
N LEU A 124 5.14 22.21 -9.85
CA LEU A 124 5.84 21.03 -9.37
C LEU A 124 6.88 20.53 -10.39
N GLU A 125 6.59 20.57 -11.68
CA GLU A 125 7.50 20.11 -12.75
C GLU A 125 8.69 21.05 -12.98
N ILE A 126 8.54 22.32 -12.62
CA ILE A 126 9.65 23.28 -12.62
C ILE A 126 10.57 23.06 -11.40
N ARG A 127 9.99 22.68 -10.25
CA ARG A 127 10.71 22.60 -8.97
C ARG A 127 11.29 21.23 -8.67
N PHE A 128 10.69 20.16 -9.21
CA PHE A 128 11.05 18.78 -8.91
C PHE A 128 11.27 17.98 -10.19
N SER A 129 12.23 17.07 -10.13
CA SER A 129 12.47 16.13 -11.23
C SER A 129 11.31 15.14 -11.37
N LYS A 130 11.12 14.58 -12.58
CA LYS A 130 10.17 13.50 -12.85
C LYS A 130 10.30 12.32 -11.88
N LYS A 131 11.53 11.98 -11.48
CA LYS A 131 11.79 10.90 -10.51
C LYS A 131 11.23 11.26 -9.12
N GLN A 132 11.48 12.47 -8.64
CA GLN A 132 10.92 12.93 -7.35
C GLN A 132 9.39 12.99 -7.37
N ILE A 133 8.79 13.43 -8.48
CA ILE A 133 7.33 13.47 -8.63
C ILE A 133 6.75 12.05 -8.61
N LEU A 134 7.36 11.11 -9.35
CA LEU A 134 6.91 9.71 -9.35
C LEU A 134 7.08 9.06 -7.98
N GLU A 135 8.19 9.31 -7.29
CA GLU A 135 8.42 8.85 -5.92
C GLU A 135 7.34 9.37 -4.96
N ALA A 136 7.07 10.66 -4.99
CA ALA A 136 6.02 11.28 -4.16
C ALA A 136 4.64 10.70 -4.47
N TYR A 137 4.35 10.45 -5.76
CA TYR A 137 3.10 9.81 -6.18
C TYR A 137 2.96 8.39 -5.61
N LEU A 138 3.97 7.53 -5.84
CA LEU A 138 3.94 6.13 -5.43
C LEU A 138 3.89 5.97 -3.90
N ASN A 139 4.42 6.94 -3.14
CA ASN A 139 4.37 6.93 -1.67
C ASN A 139 3.09 7.55 -1.07
N LYS A 140 2.29 8.29 -1.84
CA LYS A 140 1.08 8.96 -1.33
C LYS A 140 -0.22 8.41 -1.90
N ILE A 141 -0.20 7.73 -3.03
CA ILE A 141 -1.41 7.26 -3.69
C ILE A 141 -2.19 6.25 -2.82
N TYR A 142 -3.51 6.35 -2.83
CA TYR A 142 -4.42 5.52 -2.04
C TYR A 142 -4.69 4.19 -2.75
N PHE A 143 -4.52 3.07 -2.04
CA PHE A 143 -4.74 1.71 -2.55
C PHE A 143 -5.98 1.03 -1.97
N GLY A 144 -6.68 1.65 -1.03
CA GLY A 144 -7.92 1.12 -0.47
C GLY A 144 -7.88 1.07 1.04
N GLN A 145 -8.86 0.38 1.62
CA GLN A 145 -9.05 0.33 3.07
C GLN A 145 -9.01 -1.10 3.58
N GLU A 146 -8.33 -1.30 4.69
CA GLU A 146 -8.31 -2.53 5.49
C GLU A 146 -8.93 -2.23 6.85
N GLY A 147 -10.14 -2.74 7.10
CA GLY A 147 -10.90 -2.40 8.30
C GLY A 147 -11.14 -0.88 8.40
N THR A 148 -10.57 -0.25 9.43
CA THR A 148 -10.62 1.21 9.67
C THR A 148 -9.36 1.96 9.22
N ARG A 149 -8.41 1.26 8.59
CA ARG A 149 -7.10 1.80 8.18
C ARG A 149 -7.04 2.03 6.67
N GLY A 150 -6.64 3.22 6.26
CA GLY A 150 -6.36 3.49 4.85
C GLY A 150 -4.95 3.02 4.46
N ILE A 151 -4.86 2.34 3.32
CA ILE A 151 -3.61 1.87 2.72
C ILE A 151 -3.12 2.94 1.75
N TYR A 152 -2.01 3.59 2.08
CA TYR A 152 -1.41 4.64 1.26
C TYR A 152 0.04 4.30 0.95
N GLY A 153 0.40 4.45 -0.32
CA GLY A 153 1.74 4.15 -0.82
C GLY A 153 1.96 2.69 -1.19
N VAL A 154 2.89 2.46 -2.12
CA VAL A 154 3.14 1.14 -2.70
C VAL A 154 3.75 0.14 -1.74
N GLU A 155 4.58 0.58 -0.79
CA GLU A 155 5.18 -0.30 0.22
C GLU A 155 4.11 -0.85 1.17
N GLU A 156 3.19 0.00 1.61
CA GLU A 156 2.07 -0.44 2.45
C GLU A 156 1.12 -1.34 1.67
N ALA A 157 0.87 -1.04 0.40
CA ALA A 157 0.02 -1.87 -0.44
C ALA A 157 0.65 -3.26 -0.69
N ALA A 158 1.96 -3.34 -0.93
CA ALA A 158 2.67 -4.60 -1.10
C ALA A 158 2.50 -5.51 0.13
N ARG A 159 2.66 -4.95 1.33
CA ARG A 159 2.49 -5.67 2.59
C ARG A 159 1.04 -6.04 2.85
N ALA A 160 0.12 -5.11 2.63
CA ALA A 160 -1.30 -5.32 2.90
C ALA A 160 -1.91 -6.39 1.99
N TYR A 161 -1.55 -6.44 0.71
CA TYR A 161 -2.15 -7.38 -0.25
C TYR A 161 -1.38 -8.69 -0.43
N PHE A 162 -0.06 -8.69 -0.19
CA PHE A 162 0.80 -9.84 -0.51
C PHE A 162 1.73 -10.27 0.62
N SER A 163 1.76 -9.55 1.75
CA SER A 163 2.73 -9.78 2.83
C SER A 163 4.19 -9.74 2.36
N LYS A 164 4.47 -8.88 1.37
CA LYS A 164 5.80 -8.69 0.75
C LYS A 164 6.27 -7.25 0.87
N THR A 165 7.57 -7.02 0.79
CA THR A 165 8.12 -5.69 0.53
C THR A 165 7.87 -5.28 -0.92
N VAL A 166 7.87 -3.98 -1.24
CA VAL A 166 7.65 -3.51 -2.62
C VAL A 166 8.69 -4.08 -3.59
N GLY A 167 9.92 -4.32 -3.12
CA GLY A 167 11.03 -4.88 -3.89
C GLY A 167 10.79 -6.30 -4.42
N GLU A 168 9.98 -7.08 -3.70
CA GLU A 168 9.75 -8.51 -3.94
C GLU A 168 8.52 -8.78 -4.83
N LEU A 169 7.83 -7.73 -5.27
CA LEU A 169 6.64 -7.88 -6.10
C LEU A 169 6.98 -8.51 -7.45
N SER A 170 6.21 -9.54 -7.82
CA SER A 170 6.19 -10.10 -9.17
C SER A 170 5.55 -9.12 -10.17
N LEU A 171 5.63 -9.42 -11.46
CA LEU A 171 4.99 -8.61 -12.51
C LEU A 171 3.47 -8.57 -12.34
N GLU A 172 2.87 -9.71 -12.01
CA GLU A 172 1.44 -9.88 -11.78
C GLU A 172 0.95 -9.04 -10.61
N GLU A 173 1.68 -9.06 -9.50
CA GLU A 173 1.37 -8.30 -8.29
C GLU A 173 1.57 -6.80 -8.52
N ALA A 174 2.63 -6.41 -9.24
CA ALA A 174 2.88 -5.03 -9.62
C ALA A 174 1.77 -4.47 -10.53
N ALA A 175 1.34 -5.25 -11.53
CA ALA A 175 0.22 -4.89 -12.39
C ALA A 175 -1.12 -4.85 -11.63
N LEU A 176 -1.30 -5.70 -10.60
CA LEU A 176 -2.47 -5.66 -9.73
C LEU A 176 -2.52 -4.38 -8.90
N LEU A 177 -1.39 -3.97 -8.30
CA LEU A 177 -1.32 -2.70 -7.58
C LEU A 177 -1.63 -1.51 -8.52
N ALA A 178 -1.01 -1.46 -9.69
CA ALA A 178 -1.31 -0.42 -10.68
C ALA A 178 -2.79 -0.41 -11.12
N ALA A 179 -3.43 -1.58 -11.20
CA ALA A 179 -4.84 -1.69 -11.52
C ALA A 179 -5.76 -1.09 -10.45
N ILE A 180 -5.38 -1.20 -9.18
CA ILE A 180 -6.15 -0.72 -8.02
C ILE A 180 -6.25 0.80 -8.02
N ILE A 181 -5.16 1.51 -8.32
CA ILE A 181 -5.02 2.99 -8.23
C ILE A 181 -6.21 3.75 -8.80
N ARG A 182 -6.69 3.35 -9.99
CA ARG A 182 -7.77 4.06 -10.69
C ARG A 182 -9.06 4.13 -9.88
N SER A 183 -9.38 3.08 -9.14
CA SER A 183 -10.59 3.02 -8.31
C SER A 183 -10.39 1.97 -7.21
N PRO A 184 -9.72 2.36 -6.11
CA PRO A 184 -9.22 1.40 -5.14
C PRO A 184 -10.30 0.50 -4.53
N ASN A 185 -11.47 1.07 -4.25
CA ASN A 185 -12.61 0.32 -3.71
C ASN A 185 -13.24 -0.63 -4.76
N ARG A 186 -13.28 -0.25 -6.05
CA ARG A 186 -13.89 -1.06 -7.12
C ARG A 186 -12.99 -2.21 -7.56
N TYR A 187 -11.68 -2.00 -7.52
CA TYR A 187 -10.68 -2.97 -7.99
C TYR A 187 -9.94 -3.68 -6.86
N SER A 188 -10.41 -3.54 -5.61
CA SER A 188 -9.84 -4.26 -4.48
C SER A 188 -9.93 -5.79 -4.72
N PRO A 189 -8.81 -6.52 -4.73
CA PRO A 189 -8.82 -7.96 -4.97
C PRO A 189 -9.49 -8.75 -3.83
N LEU A 190 -9.55 -8.17 -2.62
CA LEU A 190 -10.18 -8.77 -1.44
C LEU A 190 -11.71 -8.71 -1.50
N ARG A 191 -12.27 -7.70 -2.19
CA ARG A 191 -13.72 -7.48 -2.27
C ARG A 191 -14.30 -7.81 -3.64
N GLN A 192 -13.55 -7.54 -4.70
CA GLN A 192 -13.97 -7.61 -6.10
C GLN A 192 -12.92 -8.34 -6.96
N PRO A 193 -12.67 -9.65 -6.72
CA PRO A 193 -11.58 -10.39 -7.33
C PRO A 193 -11.67 -10.43 -8.87
N LEU A 194 -12.88 -10.59 -9.43
CA LEU A 194 -13.08 -10.61 -10.87
C LEU A 194 -12.74 -9.26 -11.52
N ALA A 195 -13.25 -8.16 -10.97
CA ALA A 195 -12.97 -6.81 -11.48
C ALA A 195 -11.48 -6.47 -11.35
N SER A 196 -10.83 -6.88 -10.26
CA SER A 196 -9.40 -6.70 -10.05
C SER A 196 -8.58 -7.47 -11.10
N ARG A 197 -8.97 -8.72 -11.42
CA ARG A 197 -8.32 -9.55 -12.44
C ARG A 197 -8.42 -8.92 -13.82
N GLU A 198 -9.62 -8.52 -14.23
CA GLU A 198 -9.83 -7.89 -15.55
C GLU A 198 -9.02 -6.61 -15.69
N ARG A 199 -8.99 -5.78 -14.63
CA ARG A 199 -8.23 -4.54 -14.64
C ARG A 199 -6.73 -4.78 -14.66
N ARG A 200 -6.21 -5.75 -13.90
CA ARG A 200 -4.80 -6.17 -13.92
C ARG A 200 -4.38 -6.70 -15.29
N ASN A 201 -5.23 -7.53 -15.91
CA ASN A 201 -4.98 -8.04 -17.25
C ASN A 201 -4.94 -6.92 -18.30
N TRP A 202 -5.81 -5.92 -18.16
CA TRP A 202 -5.74 -4.71 -18.99
C TRP A 202 -4.43 -3.95 -18.81
N VAL A 203 -3.90 -3.84 -17.58
CA VAL A 203 -2.59 -3.20 -17.33
C VAL A 203 -1.46 -3.99 -17.98
N LEU A 204 -1.42 -5.32 -17.82
CA LEU A 204 -0.42 -6.18 -18.45
C LEU A 204 -0.41 -6.04 -19.98
N SER A 205 -1.57 -6.14 -20.61
CA SER A 205 -1.69 -5.93 -22.07
C SER A 205 -1.25 -4.53 -22.48
N ARG A 206 -1.51 -3.52 -21.65
CA ARG A 206 -1.10 -2.14 -21.91
C ARG A 206 0.42 -1.97 -21.81
N MET A 207 1.07 -2.61 -20.85
CA MET A 207 2.53 -2.60 -20.72
C MET A 207 3.20 -3.25 -21.94
N ALA A 208 2.67 -4.37 -22.42
CA ALA A 208 3.18 -5.03 -23.63
C ALA A 208 3.03 -4.15 -24.88
N GLN A 209 1.86 -3.50 -25.06
CA GLN A 209 1.63 -2.56 -26.17
C GLN A 209 2.60 -1.36 -26.17
N LEU A 210 3.08 -0.97 -25.00
CA LEU A 210 4.05 0.12 -24.82
C LEU A 210 5.51 -0.35 -24.86
N GLY A 211 5.75 -1.65 -25.08
CA GLY A 211 7.10 -2.23 -25.11
C GLY A 211 7.79 -2.25 -23.74
N MET A 212 7.04 -2.16 -22.64
CA MET A 212 7.59 -2.17 -21.28
C MET A 212 7.87 -3.58 -20.76
N ILE A 213 7.19 -4.58 -21.33
CA ILE A 213 7.39 -6.02 -21.07
C ILE A 213 7.29 -6.79 -22.37
N ASP A 214 7.87 -7.99 -22.39
CA ASP A 214 7.74 -8.89 -23.54
C ASP A 214 6.27 -9.37 -23.70
N PRO A 215 5.72 -9.42 -24.92
CA PRO A 215 4.35 -9.88 -25.14
C PRO A 215 4.07 -11.30 -24.61
N ARG A 216 5.03 -12.23 -24.67
CA ARG A 216 4.87 -13.60 -24.15
C ARG A 216 4.87 -13.59 -22.62
N GLU A 217 5.67 -12.72 -22.01
CA GLU A 217 5.62 -12.51 -20.55
C GLU A 217 4.25 -11.99 -20.11
N ALA A 218 3.69 -11.02 -20.84
CA ALA A 218 2.35 -10.49 -20.58
C ALA A 218 1.27 -11.57 -20.70
N GLU A 219 1.31 -12.41 -21.74
CA GLU A 219 0.36 -13.52 -21.92
C GLU A 219 0.41 -14.53 -20.77
N ARG A 220 1.61 -14.87 -20.28
CA ARG A 220 1.77 -15.74 -19.11
C ARG A 220 1.18 -15.09 -17.85
N ALA A 221 1.50 -13.82 -17.60
CA ALA A 221 1.03 -13.09 -16.44
C ALA A 221 -0.51 -12.91 -16.43
N VAL A 222 -1.13 -12.74 -17.60
CA VAL A 222 -2.59 -12.65 -17.78
C VAL A 222 -3.31 -13.95 -17.40
N ARG A 223 -2.68 -15.10 -17.65
CA ARG A 223 -3.20 -16.43 -17.30
C ARG A 223 -3.00 -16.77 -15.82
N SER A 224 -2.12 -16.05 -15.12
CA SER A 224 -1.87 -16.26 -13.70
C SER A 224 -3.06 -15.83 -12.83
N PRO A 225 -3.55 -16.66 -11.89
CA PRO A 225 -4.66 -16.29 -11.02
C PRO A 225 -4.34 -15.05 -10.18
N VAL A 226 -5.35 -14.31 -9.72
CA VAL A 226 -5.12 -13.26 -8.71
C VAL A 226 -4.83 -13.99 -7.41
N ARG A 227 -3.60 -13.89 -6.91
CA ARG A 227 -3.23 -14.38 -5.60
C ARG A 227 -2.94 -13.18 -4.71
N THR A 228 -3.72 -13.06 -3.64
CA THR A 228 -3.43 -12.16 -2.52
C THR A 228 -3.07 -13.00 -1.33
N ASN A 229 -2.08 -12.56 -0.58
CA ASN A 229 -1.76 -13.11 0.73
C ASN A 229 -1.85 -11.94 1.71
N PRO A 230 -3.08 -11.47 2.01
CA PRO A 230 -3.24 -10.32 2.87
C PRO A 230 -2.63 -10.63 4.23
N ARG A 231 -1.93 -9.66 4.80
CA ARG A 231 -1.35 -9.84 6.12
C ARG A 231 -2.48 -10.20 7.08
N SER A 232 -2.39 -11.37 7.72
CA SER A 232 -3.23 -11.62 8.88
C SER A 232 -2.80 -10.63 9.94
N LEU A 233 -3.58 -9.57 10.15
CA LEU A 233 -3.45 -8.83 11.40
C LEU A 233 -3.63 -9.86 12.52
N PRO A 234 -2.85 -9.80 13.61
CA PRO A 234 -3.20 -10.53 14.81
C PRO A 234 -4.68 -10.28 15.06
N ALA A 235 -5.46 -11.36 15.08
CA ALA A 235 -6.89 -11.27 15.25
C ALA A 235 -7.16 -10.57 16.58
N ARG A 236 -7.49 -9.27 16.52
CA ARG A 236 -7.87 -8.43 17.66
C ARG A 236 -7.01 -8.63 18.91
N GLY A 237 -5.99 -7.81 19.08
CA GLY A 237 -5.29 -7.78 20.37
C GLY A 237 -4.30 -6.65 20.63
N GLY A 238 -3.69 -6.13 19.57
CA GLY A 238 -2.76 -5.01 19.69
C GLY A 238 -3.41 -3.63 19.85
N GLU A 239 -4.74 -3.48 19.74
CA GLU A 239 -5.38 -2.15 19.72
C GLU A 239 -5.22 -1.42 21.07
N TYR A 240 -5.55 -2.07 22.18
CA TYR A 240 -5.36 -1.50 23.52
C TYR A 240 -3.89 -1.22 23.82
N PHE A 241 -2.99 -2.13 23.41
CA PHE A 241 -1.57 -1.94 23.64
C PHE A 241 -1.01 -0.81 22.77
N ALA A 242 -1.46 -0.68 21.52
CA ALA A 242 -1.10 0.43 20.65
C ALA A 242 -1.60 1.77 21.22
N ASP A 243 -2.82 1.82 21.75
CA ASP A 243 -3.36 3.01 22.43
C ASP A 243 -2.59 3.35 23.72
N TYR A 244 -2.11 2.34 24.45
CA TYR A 244 -1.24 2.52 25.62
C TYR A 244 0.13 3.07 25.20
N VAL A 245 0.77 2.44 24.22
CA VAL A 245 2.06 2.88 23.66
C VAL A 245 1.94 4.28 23.08
N GLN A 246 0.81 4.62 22.45
CA GLN A 246 0.55 5.97 21.96
C GLN A 246 0.54 6.99 23.10
N ARG A 247 -0.18 6.71 24.18
CA ARG A 247 -0.21 7.61 25.35
C ARG A 247 1.19 7.80 25.93
N VAL A 248 1.92 6.70 26.14
CA VAL A 248 3.30 6.75 26.66
C VAL A 248 4.23 7.53 25.72
N ALA A 249 4.10 7.32 24.40
CA ALA A 249 4.90 8.03 23.41
C ALA A 249 4.55 9.53 23.38
N GLU A 250 3.26 9.90 23.41
CA GLU A 250 2.81 11.28 23.44
C GLU A 250 3.30 12.03 24.68
N ASP A 251 3.32 11.36 25.84
CA ASP A 251 3.79 11.94 27.09
C ASP A 251 5.33 12.09 27.10
N GLY A 252 6.05 11.16 26.46
CA GLY A 252 7.52 11.17 26.40
C GLY A 252 8.13 12.16 25.40
N ILE A 253 7.43 12.52 24.33
CA ILE A 253 7.95 13.38 23.24
C ILE A 253 7.60 14.87 23.38
N GLY A 254 6.80 15.26 24.37
CA GLY A 254 6.51 16.66 24.71
C GLY A 254 6.06 17.51 23.52
N GLU A 255 6.80 18.59 23.21
CA GLU A 255 6.48 19.54 22.12
C GLU A 255 6.53 18.91 20.71
N GLU A 256 7.15 17.74 20.53
CA GLU A 256 7.21 17.05 19.24
C GLU A 256 5.94 16.26 18.90
N LYS A 257 4.92 16.28 19.77
CA LYS A 257 3.63 15.61 19.57
C LYS A 257 3.01 15.81 18.17
N PRO A 258 3.08 16.99 17.52
CA PRO A 258 2.58 17.17 16.14
C PRO A 258 3.36 16.37 15.08
N TYR A 259 4.61 16.01 15.35
CA TYR A 259 5.50 15.28 14.44
C TYR A 259 5.42 13.76 14.59
N LEU A 260 4.92 13.25 15.72
CA LEU A 260 4.72 11.80 15.97
C LEU A 260 4.05 11.10 14.79
N TYR A 261 3.09 11.78 14.16
CA TYR A 261 2.28 11.25 13.06
C TYR A 261 2.83 11.55 11.65
N ARG A 262 3.91 12.33 11.54
CA ARG A 262 4.45 12.82 10.25
C ARG A 262 5.86 12.33 9.96
N ALA A 263 6.66 12.03 10.98
CA ALA A 263 8.09 11.73 10.81
C ALA A 263 8.41 10.25 10.59
N GLY A 264 7.42 9.35 10.61
CA GLY A 264 7.64 7.92 10.33
C GLY A 264 8.41 7.18 11.43
N TYR A 265 8.20 7.56 12.70
CA TYR A 265 8.83 6.92 13.86
C TYR A 265 8.59 5.41 13.89
N ARG A 266 9.60 4.67 14.36
CA ARG A 266 9.50 3.24 14.70
C ARG A 266 9.61 3.12 16.21
N ILE A 267 8.55 2.60 16.84
CA ILE A 267 8.50 2.38 18.28
C ILE A 267 8.71 0.89 18.53
N TYR A 268 9.79 0.55 19.22
CA TYR A 268 10.09 -0.81 19.65
C TYR A 268 9.58 -1.00 21.07
N THR A 269 8.87 -2.10 21.32
CA THR A 269 8.18 -2.35 22.59
C THR A 269 8.56 -3.73 23.12
N SER A 270 8.27 -3.96 24.40
CA SER A 270 8.44 -5.27 25.05
C SER A 270 7.28 -6.24 24.79
N LEU A 271 6.33 -5.91 23.91
CA LEU A 271 5.18 -6.76 23.66
C LEU A 271 5.59 -8.06 22.96
N ASP A 272 5.18 -9.17 23.55
CA ASP A 272 5.27 -10.49 22.95
C ASP A 272 3.91 -10.87 22.33
N PRO A 273 3.81 -10.99 20.99
CA PRO A 273 2.55 -11.30 20.32
C PRO A 273 1.94 -12.66 20.72
N PHE A 274 2.77 -13.65 21.07
CA PHE A 274 2.29 -14.97 21.45
C PHE A 274 1.67 -14.94 22.84
N HIS A 275 2.33 -14.29 23.80
CA HIS A 275 1.79 -14.12 25.14
C HIS A 275 0.53 -13.26 25.14
N GLN A 276 0.47 -12.20 24.34
CA GLN A 276 -0.71 -11.34 24.21
C GLN A 276 -1.92 -12.13 23.69
N ALA A 277 -1.74 -12.90 22.61
CA ALA A 277 -2.80 -13.74 22.04
C ALA A 277 -3.31 -14.79 23.05
N ALA A 278 -2.41 -15.40 23.82
CA ALA A 278 -2.78 -16.37 24.86
C ALA A 278 -3.59 -15.70 26.00
N ALA A 279 -3.20 -14.52 26.44
CA ALA A 279 -3.92 -13.76 27.47
C ALA A 279 -5.34 -13.38 27.02
N GLU A 280 -5.49 -12.91 25.78
CA GLU A 280 -6.79 -12.56 25.20
C GLU A 280 -7.71 -13.77 25.06
N ALA A 281 -7.17 -14.90 24.62
CA ALA A 281 -7.92 -16.15 24.55
C ALA A 281 -8.42 -16.57 25.93
N ALA A 282 -7.58 -16.46 26.98
CA ALA A 282 -7.97 -16.77 28.35
C ALA A 282 -9.09 -15.84 28.87
N VAL A 283 -9.00 -14.53 28.60
CA VAL A 283 -10.05 -13.56 28.99
C VAL A 283 -11.37 -13.84 28.25
N ALA A 284 -11.31 -14.08 26.94
CA ALA A 284 -12.50 -14.38 26.14
C ALA A 284 -13.19 -15.67 26.59
N GLN A 285 -12.42 -16.70 26.92
CA GLN A 285 -12.94 -17.95 27.47
C GLN A 285 -13.59 -17.73 28.85
N GLY A 286 -12.90 -17.03 29.76
CA GLY A 286 -13.43 -16.74 31.09
C GLY A 286 -14.72 -15.92 31.07
N LEU A 287 -14.82 -14.91 30.20
CA LEU A 287 -16.06 -14.14 30.02
C LEU A 287 -17.22 -15.02 29.51
N ALA A 288 -16.95 -15.89 28.54
CA ALA A 288 -17.96 -16.80 28.01
C ALA A 288 -18.45 -17.80 29.06
N GLU A 289 -17.58 -18.27 29.95
CA GLU A 289 -17.93 -19.13 31.07
C GLU A 289 -18.80 -18.41 32.09
N ILE A 290 -18.41 -17.19 32.49
CA ILE A 290 -19.18 -16.35 33.41
C ILE A 290 -20.58 -16.07 32.85
N GLU A 291 -20.69 -15.68 31.57
CA GLU A 291 -22.00 -15.45 30.94
C GLU A 291 -22.89 -16.69 30.90
N ARG A 292 -22.31 -17.88 30.67
CA ARG A 292 -23.07 -19.14 30.72
C ARG A 292 -23.55 -19.44 32.13
N SER A 293 -22.71 -19.24 33.15
CA SER A 293 -23.10 -19.42 34.55
C SER A 293 -24.16 -18.41 35.00
N GLY A 294 -24.08 -17.16 34.54
CA GLY A 294 -25.03 -16.11 34.89
C GLY A 294 -26.41 -16.28 34.23
N ARG A 295 -26.48 -16.87 33.03
CA ARG A 295 -27.76 -17.23 32.38
C ARG A 295 -28.44 -18.46 33.01
N ASN A 296 -27.69 -19.27 33.75
CA ASN A 296 -28.18 -20.47 34.43
C ASN A 296 -28.38 -20.27 35.95
N ALA A 297 -28.23 -19.03 36.44
CA ALA A 297 -28.59 -18.68 37.81
C ALA A 297 -30.13 -18.50 37.89
N PRO A 298 -30.81 -19.09 38.90
CA PRO A 298 -32.26 -19.08 39.05
C PRO A 298 -32.85 -17.69 39.32
#